data_AF-A0A7R9V4R5-F1
#
_entry.id   AF-A0A7R9V4R5-F1
#
_cell.length_a   1.000
_cell.length_b   1.000
_cell.length_c   1.000
_cell.angle_alpha   90.00
_cell.angle_beta   90.00
_cell.angle_gamma   90.00
#
_symmetry.space_group_name_H-M   'P 1'
#
loop_
_entity.id
_entity.type
_entity.pdbx_description
1 polymer ?
#
loop_
_entity_poly.entity_id
_entity_poly.type
_entity_poly.pdbx_seq_one_letter_code
_entity_poly.pdbx_strand_id
1 'polypeptide(L)'
;MPGEWPDPPNYYDAPNRSHKVILQTPQYPVIFPEPTVSQVVDNMRWGHWYFAGGMALAGYGLGYWKGSSIHWQRPASRFGFVFMGQFGLLHMMQDSAYRLMGYKENEYEQKRNIPRQLVKERY
;
A
#
# COMPACT_ATOMS: atom_id res chain seq x y z
N MET A 1 26.56 -29.01 25.37
CA MET A 1 26.88 -27.83 24.53
C MET A 1 25.54 -27.21 24.15
N PRO A 2 25.27 -25.95 24.52
CA PRO A 2 23.98 -25.31 24.30
C PRO A 2 23.74 -25.14 22.79
N GLY A 3 22.52 -25.44 22.35
CA GLY A 3 22.10 -25.38 20.95
C GLY A 3 22.23 -23.97 20.39
N GLU A 4 23.03 -23.87 19.34
CA GLU A 4 23.22 -22.67 18.53
C GLU A 4 21.86 -22.28 17.92
N TRP A 5 21.43 -21.05 18.17
CA TRP A 5 20.23 -20.50 17.54
C TRP A 5 20.44 -20.49 16.02
N PRO A 6 19.42 -20.81 15.20
CA PRO A 6 19.57 -20.73 13.75
C PRO A 6 19.94 -19.30 13.37
N ASP A 7 20.97 -19.17 12.54
CA ASP A 7 21.46 -17.86 12.09
C ASP A 7 20.29 -17.03 11.53
N PRO A 8 20.21 -15.73 11.87
CA PRO A 8 19.18 -14.88 11.30
C PRO A 8 19.30 -14.93 9.76
N PRO A 9 18.18 -15.06 9.04
CA PRO A 9 18.21 -15.19 7.59
C PRO A 9 19.00 -14.02 7.00
N ASN A 10 20.13 -14.36 6.38
CA ASN A 10 21.04 -13.41 5.79
C ASN A 10 20.34 -12.81 4.55
N TYR A 11 19.91 -11.55 4.66
CA TYR A 11 19.22 -10.83 3.58
C TYR A 11 20.06 -10.68 2.29
N TYR A 12 21.34 -11.06 2.33
CA TYR A 12 22.29 -10.96 1.21
C TYR A 12 22.53 -12.28 0.45
N ASP A 13 21.97 -13.40 0.89
CA ASP A 13 22.11 -14.67 0.17
C ASP A 13 21.15 -14.75 -1.03
N ALA A 14 21.69 -15.05 -2.21
CA ALA A 14 20.90 -15.16 -3.43
C ALA A 14 19.98 -16.40 -3.38
N PRO A 15 18.67 -16.27 -3.68
CA PRO A 15 17.75 -17.39 -3.62
C PRO A 15 18.10 -18.48 -4.64
N ASN A 16 18.19 -19.74 -4.19
CA ASN A 16 18.56 -20.92 -4.97
C ASN A 16 17.51 -21.35 -6.03
N ARG A 17 16.56 -20.47 -6.37
CA ARG A 17 15.56 -20.64 -7.44
C ARG A 17 15.48 -19.35 -8.23
N SER A 18 16.03 -19.34 -9.45
CA SER A 18 16.04 -18.19 -10.35
C SER A 18 14.63 -17.87 -10.87
N HIS A 19 13.85 -17.16 -10.07
CA HIS A 19 12.79 -16.33 -10.61
C HIS A 19 13.50 -15.09 -11.13
N LYS A 20 13.24 -14.69 -12.37
CA LYS A 20 13.70 -13.38 -12.85
C LYS A 20 12.86 -12.32 -12.13
N VAL A 21 13.14 -12.12 -10.84
CA VAL A 21 12.57 -11.04 -10.06
C VAL A 21 13.27 -9.80 -10.58
N ILE A 22 12.58 -9.06 -11.44
CA ILE A 22 12.94 -7.67 -11.67
C ILE A 22 12.59 -6.97 -10.35
N LEU A 23 13.44 -7.15 -9.33
CA LEU A 23 13.42 -6.37 -8.11
C LEU A 23 13.78 -4.97 -8.57
N GLN A 24 12.75 -4.16 -8.82
CA GLN A 24 12.95 -2.74 -8.90
C GLN A 24 13.69 -2.39 -7.60
N THR A 25 14.92 -1.89 -7.69
CA THR A 25 15.66 -1.59 -6.47
C THR A 25 14.94 -0.44 -5.76
N PRO A 26 14.72 -0.54 -4.44
CA PRO A 26 14.08 0.55 -3.71
C PRO A 26 14.94 1.80 -3.87
N GLN A 27 14.34 2.86 -4.41
CA GLN A 27 15.02 4.14 -4.66
C GLN A 27 15.07 4.99 -3.38
N TYR A 28 14.20 4.69 -2.42
CA TYR A 28 14.07 5.38 -1.15
C TYR A 28 14.35 4.43 0.03
N PRO A 29 14.69 4.95 1.22
CA PRO A 29 14.90 4.13 2.41
C PRO A 29 13.72 3.18 2.68
N VAL A 30 14.03 1.90 2.87
CA VAL A 30 13.02 0.89 3.21
C VAL A 30 12.68 1.01 4.69
N ILE A 31 11.39 1.22 5.00
CA ILE A 31 10.89 1.26 6.38
C ILE A 31 10.47 -0.13 6.81
N PHE A 32 9.62 -0.76 6.00
CA PHE A 32 9.18 -2.15 6.17
C PHE A 32 9.34 -2.89 4.84
N PRO A 33 10.20 -3.92 4.76
CA PRO A 33 10.38 -4.70 3.54
C PRO A 33 9.14 -5.54 3.20
N GLU A 34 8.44 -6.03 4.22
CA GLU A 34 7.19 -6.77 4.09
C GLU A 34 6.14 -6.16 5.03
N PRO A 35 5.43 -5.11 4.60
CA PRO A 35 4.47 -4.40 5.44
C PRO A 35 3.20 -5.24 5.64
N THR A 36 2.77 -5.39 6.89
CA THR A 36 1.48 -6.02 7.22
C THR A 36 0.31 -5.11 6.86
N VAL A 37 -0.90 -5.69 6.69
CA VAL A 37 -2.12 -4.92 6.36
C VAL A 37 -2.36 -3.78 7.36
N SER A 38 -2.16 -4.02 8.65
CA SER A 38 -2.30 -3.00 9.69
C SER A 38 -1.34 -1.83 9.48
N GLN A 39 -0.05 -2.12 9.28
CA GLN A 39 0.98 -1.10 9.03
C GLN A 39 0.70 -0.29 7.76
N VAL A 40 0.17 -0.92 6.71
CA VAL A 40 -0.20 -0.24 5.47
C VAL A 40 -1.33 0.76 5.71
N VAL A 41 -2.39 0.34 6.42
CA VAL A 41 -3.56 1.16 6.72
C VAL A 41 -3.21 2.30 7.67
N ASP A 42 -2.42 2.02 8.72
CA ASP A 42 -1.98 3.02 9.69
C ASP A 42 -1.11 4.12 9.06
N ASN A 43 -0.37 3.77 8.00
CA ASN A 43 0.47 4.70 7.24
C ASN A 43 -0.23 5.32 6.01
N MET A 44 -1.54 5.10 5.81
CA MET A 44 -2.27 5.83 4.79
C MET A 44 -2.36 7.32 5.14
N ARG A 45 -1.90 8.17 4.21
CA ARG A 45 -2.11 9.63 4.26
C ARG A 45 -3.60 9.98 4.19
N TRP A 46 -3.97 11.13 4.74
CA TRP A 46 -5.33 11.67 4.66
C TRP A 46 -5.87 11.76 3.22
N GLY A 47 -5.02 12.12 2.27
CA GLY A 47 -5.38 12.17 0.84
C GLY A 47 -5.91 10.84 0.28
N HIS A 48 -5.43 9.71 0.80
CA HIS A 48 -5.89 8.39 0.36
C HIS A 48 -7.32 8.08 0.79
N TRP A 49 -7.68 8.50 2.00
CA TRP A 49 -9.05 8.33 2.51
C TRP A 49 -10.03 9.17 1.70
N TYR A 50 -9.64 10.40 1.34
CA TYR A 50 -10.42 11.23 0.43
C TYR A 50 -10.54 10.63 -0.97
N PHE A 51 -9.46 10.03 -1.49
CA PHE A 51 -9.51 9.34 -2.78
C PHE A 51 -10.48 8.14 -2.75
N ALA A 52 -10.37 7.28 -1.74
CA ALA A 52 -11.26 6.13 -1.58
C ALA A 52 -12.73 6.56 -1.42
N GLY A 53 -13.00 7.58 -0.61
CA GLY A 53 -14.34 8.16 -0.45
C GLY A 53 -14.86 8.79 -1.74
N GLY A 54 -14.02 9.52 -2.47
CA GLY A 54 -14.34 10.12 -3.75
C GLY A 54 -14.69 9.06 -4.80
N MET A 55 -13.92 7.96 -4.85
CA MET A 55 -14.19 6.83 -5.73
C MET A 55 -15.52 6.14 -5.36
N ALA A 56 -15.82 5.98 -4.07
CA ALA A 56 -17.10 5.42 -3.63
C ALA A 56 -18.28 6.29 -4.08
N LEU A 57 -18.19 7.62 -3.91
CA LEU A 57 -19.22 8.56 -4.36
C LEU A 57 -19.37 8.56 -5.90
N ALA A 58 -18.25 8.52 -6.62
CA ALA A 58 -18.27 8.38 -8.08
C ALA A 58 -18.96 7.08 -8.51
N GLY A 59 -18.64 5.97 -7.84
CA GLY A 59 -19.29 4.67 -8.05
C GLY A 59 -20.79 4.69 -7.76
N TYR A 60 -21.22 5.39 -6.72
CA TYR A 60 -22.64 5.60 -6.43
C TYR A 60 -23.35 6.34 -7.55
N GLY A 61 -22.77 7.44 -8.02
CA GLY A 61 -23.32 8.24 -9.12
C GLY A 61 -23.40 7.45 -10.44
N LEU A 62 -22.32 6.75 -10.80
CA LEU A 62 -22.27 5.89 -12.00
C LEU A 62 -23.27 4.74 -11.89
N GLY A 63 -23.38 4.12 -10.72
CA GLY A 63 -24.35 3.05 -10.48
C GLY A 63 -25.80 3.55 -10.54
N TYR A 64 -26.08 4.75 -10.04
CA TYR A 64 -27.40 5.37 -10.16
C TYR A 64 -27.76 5.68 -11.62
N TRP A 65 -26.81 6.28 -12.36
CA TRP A 65 -27.00 6.60 -13.77
C TRP A 65 -27.24 5.35 -14.60
N LYS A 66 -26.39 4.32 -14.48
CA LYS A 66 -26.57 3.04 -15.18
C LYS A 66 -27.82 2.28 -14.71
N GLY A 67 -28.14 2.34 -13.42
CA GLY A 67 -29.35 1.72 -12.88
C GLY A 67 -30.63 2.39 -13.37
N SER A 68 -30.58 3.66 -13.79
CA SER A 68 -31.74 4.39 -14.28
C SER A 68 -32.30 3.85 -15.58
N SER A 69 -31.46 3.28 -16.45
CA SER A 69 -31.91 2.66 -17.71
C SER A 69 -32.61 1.32 -17.52
N ILE A 70 -32.41 0.65 -16.37
CA ILE A 70 -32.97 -0.68 -16.07
C ILE A 70 -33.98 -0.60 -14.90
N HIS A 71 -34.36 0.62 -14.46
CA HIS A 71 -35.20 0.85 -13.27
C HIS A 71 -34.68 0.18 -11.99
N TRP A 72 -33.36 0.03 -11.87
CA TRP A 72 -32.69 -0.66 -10.78
C TRP A 72 -31.67 0.22 -10.05
N GLN A 73 -32.00 1.51 -9.90
CA GLN A 73 -31.10 2.56 -9.42
C GLN A 73 -30.51 2.26 -8.04
N ARG A 74 -31.35 1.84 -7.09
CA ARG A 74 -30.96 1.67 -5.68
C ARG A 74 -29.88 0.61 -5.45
N PRO A 75 -30.02 -0.63 -5.96
CA PRO A 75 -28.96 -1.62 -5.78
C PRO A 75 -27.80 -1.41 -6.75
N ALA A 76 -28.02 -0.87 -7.95
CA ALA A 76 -26.92 -0.52 -8.85
C ALA A 76 -26.01 0.57 -8.25
N SER A 77 -26.58 1.59 -7.61
CA SER A 77 -25.81 2.64 -6.92
C SER A 77 -25.09 2.12 -5.68
N ARG A 78 -25.73 1.27 -4.86
CA ARG A 78 -25.08 0.62 -3.71
C ARG A 78 -23.93 -0.29 -4.14
N PHE A 79 -24.14 -1.09 -5.18
CA PHE A 79 -23.10 -1.95 -5.73
C PHE A 79 -21.93 -1.11 -6.25
N GLY A 80 -22.21 -0.07 -7.04
CA GLY A 80 -21.18 0.84 -7.55
C GLY A 80 -20.40 1.53 -6.44
N PHE A 81 -21.08 1.96 -5.38
CA PHE A 81 -20.45 2.56 -4.20
C PHE A 81 -19.46 1.61 -3.53
N VAL A 82 -19.90 0.38 -3.21
CA VAL A 82 -19.04 -0.62 -2.55
C VAL A 82 -17.88 -1.02 -3.44
N PHE A 83 -18.15 -1.30 -4.71
CA PHE A 83 -17.15 -1.76 -5.67
C PHE A 83 -16.05 -0.72 -5.89
N MET A 84 -16.43 0.53 -6.21
CA MET A 84 -15.44 1.60 -6.47
C MET A 84 -14.77 2.07 -5.18
N GLY A 85 -15.48 2.07 -4.04
CA GLY A 85 -14.90 2.37 -2.74
C GLY A 85 -13.83 1.35 -2.34
N GLN A 86 -14.11 0.06 -2.52
CA GLN A 86 -13.15 -1.02 -2.30
C GLN A 86 -11.94 -0.89 -3.24
N PHE A 87 -12.17 -0.64 -4.52
CA PHE A 87 -11.09 -0.41 -5.49
C PHE A 87 -10.20 0.76 -5.07
N GLY A 88 -10.80 1.91 -4.71
CA GLY A 88 -10.06 3.08 -4.26
C GLY A 88 -9.24 2.82 -3.00
N LEU A 89 -9.80 2.10 -2.03
CA LEU A 89 -9.12 1.71 -0.80
C LEU A 89 -7.92 0.79 -1.09
N LEU A 90 -8.11 -0.28 -1.88
CA LEU A 90 -7.04 -1.21 -2.23
C LEU A 90 -5.93 -0.53 -3.03
N HIS A 91 -6.29 0.36 -3.96
CA HIS A 91 -5.32 1.12 -4.74
C HIS A 91 -4.45 2.01 -3.85
N MET A 92 -5.05 2.66 -2.86
CA MET A 92 -4.30 3.49 -1.92
C MET A 92 -3.51 2.69 -0.89
N MET A 93 -3.99 1.52 -0.50
CA MET A 93 -3.21 0.58 0.32
C MET A 93 -1.96 0.14 -0.43
N GLN A 94 -2.08 -0.18 -1.72
CA GLN A 94 -0.93 -0.51 -2.56
C GLN A 94 0.05 0.66 -2.65
N ASP A 95 -0.44 1.89 -2.80
CA ASP A 95 0.38 3.10 -2.80
C ASP A 95 1.13 3.30 -1.45
N SER A 96 0.46 3.05 -0.33
CA SER A 96 1.05 3.06 1.02
C SER A 96 2.13 1.98 1.16
N ALA A 97 1.84 0.75 0.74
CA ALA A 97 2.82 -0.34 0.77
C ALA A 97 4.07 -0.01 -0.06
N TYR A 98 3.92 0.56 -1.26
CA TYR A 98 5.07 0.94 -2.09
C TYR A 98 5.95 2.02 -1.45
N ARG A 99 5.37 2.97 -0.71
CA ARG A 99 6.15 3.93 0.07
C ARG A 99 6.88 3.27 1.23
N LEU A 100 6.23 2.38 1.98
CA LEU A 100 6.87 1.68 3.09
C LEU A 100 8.04 0.79 2.64
N MET A 101 7.91 0.18 1.46
CA MET A 101 8.94 -0.65 0.84
C MET A 101 10.02 0.16 0.09
N GLY A 102 9.93 1.50 0.03
CA GLY A 102 10.96 2.35 -0.59
C GLY A 102 10.91 2.44 -2.12
N TYR A 103 9.83 2.02 -2.76
CA TYR A 103 9.61 2.18 -4.22
C TYR A 103 9.08 3.56 -4.60
N LYS A 104 8.56 4.30 -3.62
CA LYS A 104 8.06 5.68 -3.78
C LYS A 104 8.60 6.57 -2.66
N GLU A 105 8.55 7.88 -2.90
CA GLU A 105 8.96 8.89 -1.94
C GLU A 105 8.22 8.74 -0.60
N ASN A 106 8.99 8.63 0.48
CA ASN A 106 8.49 8.24 1.79
C ASN A 106 9.10 9.08 2.95
N GLU A 107 9.50 10.33 2.70
CA GLU A 107 10.09 11.19 3.74
C GLU A 107 9.19 11.40 4.96
N TYR A 108 7.88 11.52 4.75
CA TYR A 108 6.90 11.67 5.82
C TYR A 108 6.80 10.40 6.67
N GLU A 109 6.74 9.25 6.00
CA GLU A 109 6.64 7.93 6.62
C GLU A 109 7.93 7.57 7.38
N GLN A 110 9.09 7.99 6.88
CA GLN A 110 10.38 7.85 7.57
C GLN A 110 10.38 8.63 8.88
N LYS A 111 9.97 9.92 8.85
CA LYS A 111 9.90 10.76 10.06
C LYS A 111 8.95 10.20 11.11
N ARG A 112 7.84 9.61 10.67
CA ARG A 112 6.82 9.04 11.56
C ARG A 112 7.24 7.71 12.19
N ASN A 113 7.85 6.81 11.42
CA ASN A 113 8.16 5.45 11.89
C ASN A 113 9.59 5.30 12.40
N ILE A 114 10.52 6.16 11.98
CA ILE A 114 11.93 6.08 12.32
C ILE A 114 12.44 7.45 12.80
N PRO A 115 12.04 7.88 14.00
CA PRO A 115 12.36 9.22 14.53
C PRO A 115 13.85 9.48 14.79
N ARG A 116 14.74 8.49 14.55
CA ARG A 116 16.19 8.56 14.81
C ARG A 116 17.07 8.05 13.67
N GLN A 117 16.55 7.86 12.46
CA GLN A 117 17.43 7.48 11.35
C GLN A 117 18.35 8.66 11.00
N LEU A 118 19.63 8.44 11.27
CA LEU A 118 20.74 9.33 10.95
C LEU A 118 20.62 9.73 9.47
N VAL A 119 20.45 11.04 9.25
CA VAL A 119 20.61 11.66 7.93
C VAL A 119 21.93 11.12 7.37
N LYS A 120 21.87 10.39 6.26
CA LYS A 120 23.08 9.89 5.60
C LYS A 120 23.92 11.11 5.23
N GLU A 121 25.05 11.31 5.89
CA GLU A 121 25.98 12.38 5.56
C GLU A 121 26.33 12.25 4.08
N ARG A 122 26.09 13.32 3.31
CA ARG A 122 26.60 13.42 1.95
C ARG A 122 28.11 13.58 2.06
N TYR A 123 28.84 12.50 1.84
CA TYR A 123 30.26 12.55 1.50
C TYR A 123 30.45 13.25 0.16
#